data_AF-A0A3M0LDR5-F1
#
_entry.id   AF-A0A3M0LDR5-F1
#
_cell.length_a   1.000
_cell.length_b   1.000
_cell.length_c   1.000
_cell.angle_alpha   90.00
_cell.angle_beta   90.00
_cell.angle_gamma   90.00
#
_symmetry.space_group_name_H-M   'P 1'
#
loop_
_entity.id
_entity.type
_entity.pdbx_description
1 polymer ?
#
loop_
_entity_poly.entity_id
_entity_poly.type
_entity_poly.pdbx_seq_one_letter_code
_entity_poly.pdbx_strand_id
1 'polypeptide(L)'
;MPTKDPRQSYITIKQSPSEPFLEFIDRLRGVVENQTEDQELQQRLILEVAQSNASDVCKRIILGLPVSSPPTLDLLIETCTKQVIMDPDEQWKWSGPRGQIAA
;
A
#
# COMPACT_ATOMS: atom_id res chain seq x y z
N MET A 1 35.03 16.97 -1.92
CA MET A 1 33.99 16.48 -2.85
C MET A 1 32.77 16.14 -2.02
N PRO A 2 31.55 16.59 -2.34
CA PRO A 2 30.39 16.22 -1.56
C PRO A 2 30.03 14.77 -1.90
N THR A 3 30.21 13.88 -0.92
CA THR A 3 29.69 12.52 -0.95
C THR A 3 28.18 12.59 -1.07
N LYS A 4 27.67 12.21 -2.25
CA LYS A 4 26.25 11.91 -2.43
C LYS A 4 25.96 10.71 -1.54
N ASP A 5 25.45 10.97 -0.35
CA ASP A 5 24.72 9.99 0.45
C ASP A 5 23.79 9.23 -0.53
N PRO A 6 23.77 7.88 -0.54
CA PRO A 6 22.96 7.16 -1.49
C PRO A 6 21.50 7.51 -1.21
N ARG A 7 20.97 8.50 -1.95
CA ARG A 7 19.58 8.91 -1.87
C ARG A 7 18.76 7.65 -1.96
N GLN A 8 18.09 7.30 -0.87
CA GLN A 8 17.27 6.09 -0.79
C GLN A 8 16.27 6.18 -1.94
N SER A 9 16.38 5.27 -2.91
CA SER A 9 15.49 5.30 -4.07
C SER A 9 14.09 4.91 -3.60
N TYR A 10 13.04 5.62 -4.05
CA TYR A 10 11.66 5.34 -3.64
C TYR A 10 11.27 3.87 -3.88
N ILE A 11 11.86 3.20 -4.87
CA ILE A 11 11.63 1.78 -5.18
C ILE A 11 12.13 0.82 -4.09
N THR A 12 13.03 1.28 -3.22
CA THR A 12 13.60 0.47 -2.13
C THR A 12 12.77 0.55 -0.85
N ILE A 13 11.82 1.48 -0.78
CA ILE A 13 10.92 1.66 0.37
C ILE A 13 9.95 0.49 0.40
N LYS A 14 10.09 -0.38 1.40
CA LYS A 14 9.20 -1.52 1.63
C LYS A 14 8.51 -1.38 2.97
N GLN A 15 7.25 -1.79 3.02
CA GLN A 15 6.49 -1.88 4.26
C GLN A 15 7.05 -3.03 5.10
N SER A 16 7.47 -2.74 6.33
CA SER A 16 7.82 -3.79 7.30
C SER A 16 6.56 -4.56 7.75
N PRO A 17 6.65 -5.85 8.12
CA PRO A 17 5.49 -6.62 8.62
C PRO A 17 4.80 -6.00 9.84
N SER A 18 5.54 -5.22 10.64
CA SER A 18 5.02 -4.54 11.84
C SER A 18 4.78 -3.04 11.63
N GLU A 19 5.03 -2.51 10.44
CA GLU A 19 4.85 -1.09 10.13
C GLU A 19 3.41 -0.85 9.66
N PRO A 20 2.66 0.06 10.30
CA PRO A 20 1.34 0.47 9.82
C PRO A 20 1.41 0.96 8.38
N PHE A 21 0.38 0.68 7.59
CA PHE A 21 0.42 1.02 6.17
C PHE A 21 0.51 2.54 5.94
N LEU A 22 -0.15 3.35 6.78
CA LEU A 22 -0.09 4.81 6.69
C LEU A 22 1.34 5.34 6.90
N GLU A 23 2.05 4.85 7.91
CA GLU A 23 3.46 5.21 8.18
C GLU A 23 4.36 4.90 6.97
N PHE A 24 4.17 3.73 6.36
CA PHE A 24 4.87 3.36 5.13
C PHE A 24 4.59 4.33 3.98
N ILE A 25 3.33 4.74 3.79
CA ILE A 25 2.96 5.72 2.75
C ILE A 25 3.58 7.08 3.02
N ASP A 26 3.62 7.54 4.28
CA ASP A 26 4.20 8.84 4.62
C ASP A 26 5.72 8.87 4.37
N ARG A 27 6.44 7.78 4.68
CA ARG A 27 7.86 7.65 4.30
C ARG A 27 8.04 7.64 2.79
N LEU A 28 7.17 6.94 2.05
CA LEU A 28 7.23 6.86 0.60
C LEU A 28 6.98 8.24 -0.06
N ARG A 29 5.96 8.97 0.38
CA ARG A 29 5.68 10.35 -0.06
C ARG A 29 6.88 11.26 0.14
N GLY A 30 7.45 11.26 1.34
CA GLY A 30 8.61 12.10 1.66
C GLY A 30 9.81 11.82 0.75
N VAL A 31 10.00 10.59 0.28
CA VAL A 31 11.08 10.27 -0.68
C VAL A 31 10.70 10.65 -2.11
N VAL A 32 9.46 10.38 -2.53
CA VAL A 32 8.98 10.65 -3.90
C VAL A 32 8.90 12.15 -4.18
N GLU A 33 8.37 12.94 -3.24
CA GLU A 33 8.27 14.40 -3.33
C GLU A 33 9.64 15.08 -3.40
N ASN A 34 10.64 14.51 -2.72
CA ASN A 34 12.02 15.00 -2.77
C ASN A 34 12.77 14.62 -4.07
N GLN A 35 12.26 13.66 -4.84
CA GLN A 35 12.92 13.14 -6.05
C GLN A 35 12.19 13.54 -7.34
N THR A 36 10.91 13.89 -7.26
CA THR A 36 10.04 14.16 -8.41
C THR A 36 9.33 15.49 -8.20
N GLU A 37 9.40 16.40 -9.17
CA GLU A 37 8.70 17.70 -9.10
C GLU A 37 7.26 17.64 -9.65
N ASP A 38 6.99 16.68 -10.54
CA ASP A 38 5.69 16.49 -11.18
C ASP A 38 4.70 15.79 -10.23
N GLN A 39 3.64 16.50 -9.84
CA GLN A 39 2.65 16.02 -8.89
C GLN A 39 1.81 14.84 -9.42
N GLU A 40 1.51 14.77 -10.72
CA GLU A 40 0.79 13.63 -11.30
C GLU A 40 1.68 12.38 -11.28
N LEU A 41 2.96 12.56 -11.61
CA LEU A 41 3.94 11.48 -11.56
C LEU A 41 4.17 11.01 -10.12
N GLN A 42 4.27 11.92 -9.15
CA GLN A 42 4.37 11.57 -7.72
C GLN A 42 3.23 10.64 -7.30
N GLN A 43 1.98 11.01 -7.61
CA GLN A 43 0.81 10.21 -7.25
C GLN A 43 0.86 8.81 -7.87
N ARG A 44 1.22 8.71 -9.16
CA ARG A 44 1.38 7.43 -9.85
C ARG A 44 2.48 6.57 -9.21
N LEU A 45 3.65 7.15 -8.96
CA LEU A 45 4.78 6.44 -8.36
C LEU A 45 4.46 5.94 -6.95
N ILE A 46 3.82 6.77 -6.12
CA ILE A 46 3.40 6.37 -4.78
C ILE A 46 2.43 5.19 -4.87
N LEU A 47 1.45 5.25 -5.77
CA LEU A 47 0.47 4.18 -5.93
C LEU A 47 1.10 2.86 -6.42
N GLU A 48 2.03 2.92 -7.37
CA GLU A 48 2.74 1.75 -7.88
C GLU A 48 3.62 1.10 -6.82
N VAL A 49 4.40 1.91 -6.09
CA VAL A 49 5.26 1.42 -5.01
C VAL A 49 4.42 0.91 -3.84
N ALA A 50 3.33 1.59 -3.49
CA ALA A 50 2.43 1.15 -2.43
C ALA A 50 1.88 -0.27 -2.67
N GLN A 51 1.52 -0.61 -3.91
CA GLN A 51 1.02 -1.93 -4.26
C GLN A 51 2.13 -2.99 -4.30
N SER A 52 3.27 -2.68 -4.92
CA SER A 52 4.36 -3.63 -5.12
C SER A 52 5.16 -3.92 -3.85
N ASN A 53 5.35 -2.90 -3.01
CA ASN A 53 6.19 -2.94 -1.82
C ASN A 53 5.40 -3.01 -0.50
N ALA A 54 4.08 -3.13 -0.56
CA ALA A 54 3.23 -3.51 0.56
C ALA A 54 3.71 -4.83 1.21
N SER A 55 3.40 -4.97 2.50
CA SER A 55 3.56 -6.20 3.27
C SER A 55 2.66 -7.31 2.71
N ASP A 56 2.96 -8.58 3.02
CA ASP A 56 2.15 -9.71 2.56
C ASP A 56 0.70 -9.64 3.04
N VAL A 57 0.47 -9.10 4.25
CA VAL A 57 -0.87 -8.87 4.79
C VAL A 57 -1.62 -7.85 3.93
N CYS A 58 -1.01 -6.68 3.69
CA CYS A 58 -1.64 -5.65 2.86
C CYS A 58 -1.84 -6.12 1.41
N LYS A 59 -0.89 -6.87 0.83
CA LYS A 59 -1.04 -7.47 -0.51
C LYS A 59 -2.26 -8.38 -0.62
N ARG A 60 -2.53 -9.22 0.39
CA ARG A 60 -3.74 -10.08 0.39
C ARG A 60 -5.02 -9.25 0.40
N ILE A 61 -5.04 -8.14 1.13
CA ILE A 61 -6.18 -7.22 1.18
C ILE A 61 -6.38 -6.57 -0.18
N ILE A 62 -5.31 -6.05 -0.79
CA ILE A 62 -5.32 -5.44 -2.13
C ILE A 62 -5.86 -6.42 -3.18
N LEU A 63 -5.40 -7.68 -3.16
CA LEU A 63 -5.88 -8.74 -4.06
C LEU A 63 -7.35 -9.17 -3.80
N GLY A 64 -7.88 -8.83 -2.62
CA GLY A 64 -9.27 -9.05 -2.25
C GLY A 64 -10.23 -7.97 -2.77
N LEU A 65 -9.71 -6.82 -3.20
CA LEU A 65 -10.52 -5.71 -3.69
C LEU A 65 -11.25 -6.07 -5.00
N PRO A 66 -12.46 -5.53 -5.23
CA PRO A 66 -13.19 -5.75 -6.46
C PRO A 66 -12.43 -5.17 -7.66
N VAL A 67 -12.30 -5.97 -8.72
CA VAL A 67 -11.57 -5.63 -9.96
C VAL A 67 -12.29 -4.54 -10.79
N SER A 68 -13.53 -4.19 -10.44
CA SER A 68 -14.37 -3.24 -11.18
C SER A 68 -13.80 -1.81 -11.22
N SER A 69 -12.91 -1.46 -10.29
CA SER A 69 -12.30 -0.13 -10.23
C SER A 69 -10.81 -0.24 -9.87
N PRO A 70 -9.94 0.53 -10.55
CA PRO A 70 -8.53 0.58 -10.20
C PRO A 70 -8.38 1.05 -8.74
N PRO A 71 -7.50 0.43 -7.94
CA PRO A 71 -7.32 0.82 -6.55
C PRO A 71 -6.75 2.23 -6.47
N THR A 72 -7.35 3.07 -5.63
CA THR A 72 -6.82 4.40 -5.31
C THR A 72 -5.94 4.33 -4.06
N LEU A 73 -4.99 5.26 -3.91
CA LEU A 73 -4.12 5.30 -2.73
C LEU A 73 -4.93 5.38 -1.43
N ASP A 74 -5.98 6.20 -1.40
CA ASP A 74 -6.85 6.34 -0.23
C ASP A 74 -7.56 5.03 0.13
N LEU A 75 -8.04 4.28 -0.87
CA LEU A 75 -8.64 2.97 -0.66
C LEU A 75 -7.62 1.98 -0.08
N LEU A 76 -6.36 2.02 -0.53
CA LEU A 76 -5.31 1.16 0.02
C LEU A 76 -4.99 1.53 1.47
N ILE A 77 -4.93 2.82 1.78
CA ILE A 77 -4.73 3.31 3.15
C ILE A 77 -5.85 2.84 4.06
N GLU A 78 -7.11 3.04 3.65
CA GLU A 78 -8.27 2.67 4.44
C GLU A 78 -8.32 1.16 4.69
N THR A 79 -8.13 0.35 3.64
CA THR A 79 -8.29 -1.11 3.72
C THR A 79 -7.14 -1.78 4.47
N CYS A 80 -5.89 -1.37 4.22
CA CYS A 80 -4.73 -1.94 4.91
C CYS A 80 -4.57 -1.44 6.35
N THR A 81 -5.09 -0.26 6.71
CA THR A 81 -5.07 0.23 8.10
C THR A 81 -6.16 -0.41 8.94
N LYS A 82 -7.36 -0.64 8.38
CA LYS A 82 -8.48 -1.30 9.10
C LYS A 82 -8.14 -2.72 9.55
N GLN A 83 -7.39 -3.47 8.77
CA GLN A 83 -7.04 -4.86 9.09
C GLN A 83 -6.03 -5.02 10.23
N VAL A 84 -5.20 -4.00 10.50
CA VAL A 84 -4.31 -4.01 11.68
C VAL A 84 -5.11 -3.88 12.99
N ILE A 85 -6.36 -3.40 12.92
CA ILE A 85 -7.28 -3.26 14.05
C ILE A 85 -8.16 -4.50 14.21
N MET A 86 -8.19 -5.41 13.23
CA MET A 86 -8.99 -6.63 13.31
C MET A 86 -8.25 -7.70 14.11
N ASP A 87 -8.86 -8.10 15.22
CA ASP A 87 -8.43 -9.23 16.05
C ASP A 87 -8.21 -10.49 15.19
N PRO A 88 -7.22 -11.36 15.52
CA PRO A 88 -6.98 -12.62 14.82
C PRO A 88 -8.22 -13.52 14.69
N ASP A 89 -9.21 -13.33 15.57
CA ASP A 89 -10.47 -14.08 15.61
C ASP A 89 -11.50 -13.60 14.55
N GLU A 90 -11.40 -12.36 14.05
CA GLU A 90 -12.31 -11.85 13.01
C GLU A 90 -11.86 -12.18 11.58
N GLN A 91 -10.63 -12.65 11.40
CA GLN A 91 -10.07 -13.04 10.09
C GLN A 91 -10.91 -14.11 9.37
N TRP A 92 -11.61 -14.98 10.11
CA TRP A 92 -12.47 -16.00 9.53
C TRP A 92 -13.79 -15.42 8.96
N LYS A 93 -14.26 -14.26 9.45
CA LYS A 93 -15.53 -13.65 9.02
C LYS A 93 -15.43 -13.00 7.63
N TRP A 94 -14.27 -12.47 7.26
CA TRP A 94 -14.02 -11.96 5.90
C TRP A 94 -13.71 -13.08 4.90
N SER A 95 -13.37 -14.28 5.39
CA SER A 95 -13.18 -15.48 4.57
C SER A 95 -14.50 -16.12 4.11
N GLY A 96 -15.64 -15.42 4.28
CA GLY A 96 -16.93 -15.83 3.75
C GLY A 96 -16.89 -16.09 2.24
N PRO A 97 -17.69 -17.04 1.73
CA PRO A 97 -17.47 -17.64 0.42
C PRO A 97 -17.54 -16.60 -0.70
N ARG A 98 -16.38 -16.43 -1.35
CA ARG A 98 -16.22 -15.72 -2.61
C ARG A 98 -17.03 -16.48 -3.67
N GLY A 99 -18.25 -16.00 -3.95
CA GLY A 99 -19.05 -16.45 -5.08
C GLY A 99 -20.48 -16.85 -4.72
N GLN A 100 -21.42 -15.92 -4.90
CA GLN A 100 -22.73 -16.26 -5.47
C GLN A 100 -22.96 -15.32 -6.66
N ILE A 101 -22.53 -15.80 -7.83
CA ILE A 101 -23.18 -15.44 -9.09
C ILE A 101 -24.54 -16.14 -9.06
N ALA A 102 -25.59 -15.39 -8.75
CA ALA A 102 -26.96 -15.85 -8.98
C ALA A 102 -27.25 -15.69 -10.48
N ALA A 103 -27.70 -16.78 -11.08
CA ALA A 103 -28.14 -16.91 -12.48
C ALA A 103 -29.44 -16.14 -12.76
#